data_AF-A0ABD0QR40-F1
#
_entry.id   AF-A0ABD0QR40-F1
#
_cell.length_a   1.000
_cell.length_b   1.000
_cell.length_c   1.000
_cell.angle_alpha   90.00
_cell.angle_beta   90.00
_cell.angle_gamma   90.00
#
_symmetry.space_group_name_H-M   'P 1'
#
loop_
_entity.id
_entity.type
_entity.pdbx_description
1 polymer ?
#
loop_
_entity_poly.entity_id
_entity_poly.type
_entity_poly.pdbx_seq_one_letter_code
_entity_poly.pdbx_strand_id
1 'polypeptide(L)' 'GALPFDDDNLRNLLEKVKLGVFHMPHFIPPDCQNLLRGMIEVDATKRLTVRV' A
#
# COMPACT_ATOMS: atom_id res chain seq x y z
N GLY A 1 -14.72 4.72 2.08
CA GLY A 1 -13.43 4.04 1.85
C GLY A 1 -12.56 4.21 3.08
N ALA A 2 -11.46 3.45 3.20
CA ALA A 2 -10.53 3.53 4.31
C ALA A 2 -9.10 3.74 3.81
N LEU A 3 -8.22 4.27 4.66
CA LEU A 3 -6.81 4.42 4.33
C LEU A 3 -6.10 3.05 4.42
N PRO A 4 -5.14 2.75 3.52
CA PRO A 4 -4.36 1.50 3.59
C PRO A 4 -3.48 1.43 4.85
N PHE A 5 -3.06 2.58 5.37
CA PHE A 5 -2.31 2.71 6.62
C PHE A 5 -3.04 3.69 7.53
N ASP A 6 -3.50 3.20 8.68
CA ASP A 6 -4.19 3.99 9.69
C ASP A 6 -3.95 3.40 11.07
N ASP A 7 -3.82 4.25 12.10
CA ASP A 7 -3.68 3.88 13.50
C ASP A 7 -3.82 5.14 14.39
N ASP A 8 -4.48 5.02 15.54
CA ASP A 8 -4.58 6.13 16.52
C ASP A 8 -3.21 6.50 17.10
N ASN A 9 -2.26 5.55 17.13
CA ASN A 9 -0.90 5.79 17.56
C ASN A 9 0.02 6.09 16.37
N LEU A 10 0.61 7.28 16.36
CA LEU A 10 1.53 7.71 15.29
C LEU A 10 2.73 6.77 15.07
N ARG A 11 3.25 6.14 16.13
CA ARG A 11 4.37 5.18 15.98
C ARG A 11 3.93 3.95 15.21
N ASN A 12 2.78 3.38 15.56
CA ASN A 12 2.23 2.21 14.88
C ASN A 12 1.89 2.53 13.42
N LEU A 13 1.32 3.71 13.15
CA LEU A 13 1.07 4.18 11.78
C LEU A 13 2.37 4.17 10.96
N LEU A 14 3.43 4.78 11.49
CA LEU A 14 4.73 4.84 10.82
C LEU A 14 5.36 3.45 10.63
N GLU A 15 5.18 2.53 11.57
CA GLU A 15 5.62 1.14 11.43
C GLU A 15 4.87 0.42 10.31
N LYS A 16 3.54 0.56 10.23
CA LYS A 16 2.74 -0.01 9.12
C LYS A 16 3.19 0.51 7.75
N VAL A 17 3.45 1.82 7.65
CA VAL A 17 3.96 2.45 6.42
C VAL A 17 5.35 1.90 6.05
N LYS A 18 6.26 1.79 7.02
CA LYS A 18 7.62 1.27 6.78
C LYS A 18 7.62 -0.20 6.37
N LEU A 19 6.72 -1.00 6.94
CA LEU A 19 6.58 -2.41 6.60
C LEU A 19 5.81 -2.63 5.29
N GLY A 20 5.08 -1.63 4.80
CA GLY A 20 4.22 -1.77 3.62
C GLY A 20 3.04 -2.72 3.84
N VAL A 21 2.65 -2.95 5.09
CA VAL A 21 1.58 -3.89 5.44
C VAL A 21 0.25 -3.14 5.49
N PHE A 22 -0.67 -3.54 4.62
CA PHE A 22 -2.02 -3.00 4.56
C PHE A 22 -3.01 -4.12 4.22
N HIS A 23 -4.28 -3.91 4.57
CA HIS A 23 -5.35 -4.85 4.25
C HIS A 23 -5.82 -4.64 2.80
N MET A 24 -5.77 -5.71 1.98
CA MET A 24 -6.32 -5.72 0.62
C MET A 24 -7.69 -6.40 0.62
N PRO A 25 -8.80 -5.67 0.37
CA PRO A 25 -10.12 -6.28 0.32
C PRO A 25 -10.28 -7.30 -0.81
N HIS A 26 -10.91 -8.44 -0.51
CA HIS A 26 -11.13 -9.54 -1.47
C HIS A 26 -12.04 -9.17 -2.66
N PHE A 27 -12.86 -8.13 -2.53
CA PHE A 27 -13.75 -7.67 -3.61
C PHE A 27 -13.02 -6.88 -4.70
N ILE A 28 -11.76 -6.49 -4.50
CA ILE A 28 -10.96 -5.81 -5.51
C ILE A 28 -10.47 -6.83 -6.53
N PRO A 29 -10.66 -6.62 -7.85
CA PRO A 29 -10.17 -7.55 -8.88
C PRO A 29 -8.65 -7.78 -8.78
N PRO A 30 -8.14 -8.99 -9.09
CA PRO A 30 -6.72 -9.32 -8.97
C PRO A 30 -5.78 -8.30 -9.63
N ASP A 31 -6.13 -7.81 -10.83
CA ASP A 31 -5.31 -6.83 -11.56
C ASP A 31 -5.22 -5.49 -10.82
N CYS A 32 -6.32 -5.05 -10.22
CA CYS A 32 -6.35 -3.85 -9.39
C CYS A 32 -5.56 -4.05 -8.09
N GLN A 33 -5.61 -5.25 -7.48
CA GLN A 33 -4.79 -5.54 -6.30
C GLN A 33 -3.29 -5.47 -6.63
N ASN A 34 -2.90 -6.03 -7.77
CA ASN A 34 -1.51 -6.02 -8.25
C ASN A 34 -1.05 -4.59 -8.54
N LEU A 35 -1.89 -3.79 -9.21
CA LEU A 35 -1.62 -2.37 -9.44
C LEU A 35 -1.42 -1.61 -8.11
N LEU A 36 -2.35 -1.75 -7.16
CA LEU A 36 -2.26 -1.09 -5.87
C LEU A 36 -0.98 -1.49 -5.13
N ARG A 37 -0.66 -2.79 -5.06
CA ARG A 37 0.58 -3.28 -4.43
C ARG A 37 1.82 -2.66 -5.07
N GLY A 38 1.87 -2.57 -6.40
CA GLY A 38 2.99 -1.96 -7.11
C GLY A 38 3.08 -0.44 -6.90
N MET A 39 1.96 0.26 -6.75
CA MET A 39 1.95 1.71 -6.50
C MET A 39 2.42 2.09 -5.09
N ILE A 40 2.13 1.25 -4.08
CA ILE A 40 2.50 1.50 -2.68
C ILE A 40 3.63 0.59 -2.18
N GLU A 41 4.45 0.08 -3.11
CA GLU A 41 5.66 -0.67 -2.82
C GLU A 41 6.65 0.16 -1.97
N VAL A 42 7.21 -0.45 -0.94
CA VAL A 42 8.11 0.21 0.01
C VAL A 42 9.44 0.53 -0.66
N ASP A 43 9.96 -0.43 -1.43
CA ASP A 43 11.18 -0.25 -2.21
C ASP A 43 10.92 0.69 -3.39
N ALA A 44 11.45 1.90 -3.32
CA ALA A 44 11.26 2.92 -4.35
C ALA A 44 11.76 2.47 -5.74
N THR A 45 12.70 1.53 -5.81
CA THR A 45 13.22 1.00 -7.09
C THR A 45 12.27 -0.01 -7.73
N LYS A 46 11.42 -0.65 -6.93
CA LYS A 46 10.40 -1.62 -7.39
C LYS A 46 9.02 -0.99 -7.55
N ARG A 47 8.81 0.20 -7.00
CA ARG A 47 7.55 0.94 -7.09
C ARG A 47 7.21 1.27 -8.53
N LEU A 48 5.95 1.03 -8.89
CA LEU A 48 5.43 1.38 -10.20
C LEU A 48 5.56 2.88 -10.45
N THR A 49 6.04 3.21 -11.64
CA THR A 49 6.16 4.59 -12.13
C THR A 49 5.20 4.83 -13.28
N VAL A 50 4.78 6.08 -13.43
CA VAL A 50 4.08 6.50 -14.65
C VAL A 50 5.13 6.63 -15.76
N ARG A 51 4.88 5.97 -16.89
CA ARG A 51 5.71 6.14 -18.07
C ARG A 51 5.27 7.42 -18.78
N VAL A 52 6.25 8.28 -19.04
CA VAL A 52 6.13 9.43 -19.95
C VAL A 52 6.48 9.01 -21.35
#